data_AF-M3FGI4-F1
#
_entry.id   AF-M3FGI4-F1
#
_cell.length_a   1.000
_cell.length_b   1.000
_cell.length_c   1.000
_cell.angle_alpha   90.00
_cell.angle_beta   90.00
_cell.angle_gamma   90.00
#
_symmetry.space_group_name_H-M   'P 1'
#
loop_
_entity.id
_entity.type
_entity.pdbx_description
1 polymer ?
#
loop_
_entity_poly.entity_id
_entity_poly.type
_entity_poly.pdbx_seq_one_letter_code
_entity_poly.pdbx_strand_id
1 'polypeptide(L)'
;MNNTPIGRMVNILVMIEEFVRMMNNNPNDFEEGSRSQAMEDILVAKGDNPTKEKSIFDESSKSTSLSSSFGPALSQRATDRMAAQEANLNPNSPWGRMASKFSIEFLLRVHLRKCEFETVRKLITSGKVADEVNLRLIRDSLLKMEKNINVDKVLASYLEEMIELRRLAQRKLNAVSKPKIF
;
A
#
# COMPACT_ATOMS: atom_id res chain seq x y z
N MET A 1 -15.55 -28.81 17.62
CA MET A 1 -14.62 -27.67 17.78
C MET A 1 -14.29 -26.94 16.47
N ASN A 2 -14.79 -27.36 15.30
CA ASN A 2 -14.40 -26.78 14.00
C ASN A 2 -15.17 -25.51 13.56
N ASN A 3 -16.26 -25.13 14.25
CA ASN A 3 -17.11 -23.99 13.85
C ASN A 3 -16.93 -22.73 14.71
N THR A 4 -16.08 -22.78 15.73
CA THR A 4 -15.75 -21.59 16.54
C THR A 4 -14.90 -20.62 15.70
N PRO A 5 -14.99 -19.30 15.94
CA PRO A 5 -14.13 -18.32 15.27
C PRO A 5 -12.64 -18.66 15.42
N ILE A 6 -12.25 -19.20 16.58
CA ILE A 6 -10.89 -19.66 16.85
C ILE A 6 -10.51 -20.89 16.03
N GLY A 7 -11.40 -21.89 15.89
CA GLY A 7 -11.14 -23.09 15.08
C GLY A 7 -10.98 -22.76 13.59
N ARG A 8 -11.77 -21.80 13.08
CA ARG A 8 -11.60 -21.29 11.71
C ARG A 8 -10.27 -20.57 11.51
N MET A 9 -9.87 -19.76 12.48
CA MET A 9 -8.60 -19.04 12.43
C MET A 9 -7.40 -20.00 12.44
N VAL A 10 -7.43 -21.03 13.31
CA VAL A 10 -6.39 -22.06 13.36
C VAL A 10 -6.31 -22.84 12.05
N ASN A 11 -7.44 -23.22 11.45
CA ASN A 11 -7.44 -23.93 10.17
C ASN A 11 -6.81 -23.08 9.05
N ILE A 12 -7.17 -21.79 8.97
CA ILE A 12 -6.58 -20.86 8.00
C ILE A 12 -5.07 -20.69 8.24
N LEU A 13 -4.64 -20.56 9.49
CA LEU A 13 -3.22 -20.45 9.83
C LEU A 13 -2.43 -21.69 9.38
N VAL A 14 -2.94 -22.90 9.66
CA VAL A 14 -2.31 -24.15 9.22
C VAL A 14 -2.24 -24.20 7.69
N MET A 15 -3.31 -23.86 6.99
CA MET A 15 -3.33 -23.82 5.53
C MET A 15 -2.29 -22.85 4.94
N ILE A 16 -2.13 -21.67 5.55
CA ILE A 16 -1.13 -20.69 5.12
C ILE A 16 0.28 -21.20 5.39
N GLU A 17 0.52 -21.81 6.55
CA GLU A 17 1.83 -22.35 6.91
C GLU A 17 2.25 -23.48 5.96
N GLU A 18 1.34 -24.41 5.66
CA GLU A 18 1.56 -25.46 4.66
C GLU A 18 1.82 -24.87 3.27
N PHE A 19 1.08 -23.82 2.88
CA PHE A 19 1.28 -23.15 1.60
C PHE A 19 2.66 -22.50 1.49
N VAL A 20 3.11 -21.81 2.55
CA VAL A 20 4.46 -21.24 2.62
C VAL A 20 5.53 -22.34 2.56
N ARG A 21 5.30 -23.47 3.24
CA ARG A 21 6.20 -24.63 3.16
C ARG A 21 6.28 -25.20 1.74
N MET A 22 5.15 -25.32 1.05
CA MET A 22 5.11 -25.75 -0.36
C MET A 22 5.86 -24.78 -1.28
N MET A 23 5.67 -23.47 -1.11
CA MET A 23 6.41 -22.47 -1.89
C MET A 23 7.92 -22.56 -1.67
N ASN A 24 8.36 -22.80 -0.44
CA ASN A 24 9.78 -22.94 -0.13
C ASN A 24 10.38 -24.26 -0.64
N ASN A 25 9.58 -25.33 -0.71
CA ASN A 25 10.03 -26.62 -1.23
C ASN A 25 10.13 -26.64 -2.76
N ASN A 26 9.26 -25.90 -3.46
CA ASN A 26 9.24 -25.81 -4.91
C ASN A 26 9.36 -24.35 -5.37
N PRO A 27 10.50 -23.67 -5.11
CA PRO A 27 10.64 -22.25 -5.43
C PRO A 27 10.49 -21.98 -6.94
N ASN A 28 10.92 -22.94 -7.76
CA ASN A 28 10.88 -22.87 -9.22
C ASN A 28 9.44 -22.77 -9.75
N ASP A 29 8.44 -23.39 -9.12
CA ASP A 29 7.05 -23.40 -9.61
C ASP A 29 6.37 -22.02 -9.49
N PHE A 30 6.91 -21.14 -8.64
CA PHE A 30 6.37 -19.81 -8.38
C PHE A 30 7.12 -18.68 -9.10
N GLU A 31 8.24 -18.99 -9.75
CA GLU A 31 8.94 -18.05 -10.61
C GLU A 31 8.10 -17.69 -11.85
N GLU A 32 8.21 -16.43 -12.29
CA GLU A 32 7.45 -15.91 -13.45
C GLU A 32 7.74 -16.72 -14.73
N GLY A 33 8.95 -17.26 -14.85
CA GLY A 33 9.35 -18.12 -15.97
C GLY A 33 8.57 -19.43 -16.01
N SER A 34 8.45 -20.14 -14.88
CA SER A 34 7.71 -21.41 -14.79
C SER A 34 6.21 -21.21 -14.92
N ARG A 35 5.67 -20.09 -14.45
CA ARG A 35 4.26 -19.71 -14.67
C ARG A 35 3.96 -19.44 -16.13
N SER A 36 4.87 -18.75 -16.83
CA SER A 36 4.76 -18.48 -18.26
C SER A 36 4.85 -19.78 -19.08
N GLN A 37 5.75 -20.69 -18.69
CA GLN A 37 5.88 -22.01 -19.32
C GLN A 37 4.65 -22.88 -19.10
N ALA A 38 4.12 -22.94 -17.87
CA ALA A 38 2.90 -23.69 -17.58
C ALA A 38 1.68 -23.12 -18.34
N MET A 39 1.61 -21.80 -18.52
CA MET A 39 0.57 -21.16 -19.33
C MET A 39 0.71 -21.54 -20.81
N GLU A 40 1.92 -21.52 -21.36
CA GLU A 40 2.22 -21.97 -22.72
C GLU A 40 1.83 -23.44 -22.91
N ASP A 41 2.21 -24.31 -21.97
CA ASP A 41 1.88 -25.74 -22.01
C ASP A 41 0.37 -25.98 -21.97
N ILE A 42 -0.38 -25.17 -21.20
CA ILE A 42 -1.86 -25.23 -21.17
C ILE A 42 -2.47 -24.74 -22.48
N LEU A 43 -1.93 -23.68 -23.08
CA LEU A 43 -2.41 -23.16 -24.37
C LEU A 43 -2.17 -24.17 -25.50
N VAL A 44 -0.98 -24.78 -25.52
CA VAL A 44 -0.63 -25.87 -26.44
C VAL A 44 -1.53 -27.10 -26.22
N ALA A 45 -1.78 -27.49 -24.97
CA ALA A 45 -2.68 -28.61 -24.64
C ALA A 45 -4.15 -28.33 -25.02
N LYS A 46 -4.56 -27.07 -25.07
CA LYS A 46 -5.91 -26.64 -25.44
C LYS A 46 -6.10 -26.46 -26.96
N GLY A 47 -5.05 -26.68 -27.75
CA GLY A 47 -5.09 -26.73 -29.21
C GLY A 47 -4.95 -25.38 -29.92
N ASP A 48 -4.69 -24.28 -29.19
CA ASP A 48 -4.46 -22.96 -29.78
C ASP A 48 -2.97 -22.80 -30.10
N ASN A 49 -2.54 -23.32 -31.24
CA ASN A 49 -1.22 -23.02 -31.79
C ASN A 49 -1.21 -21.57 -32.33
N PRO A 50 -0.38 -20.63 -31.83
CA PRO A 50 -0.27 -19.31 -32.43
C PRO A 50 0.66 -19.39 -33.64
N THR A 51 0.18 -20.00 -34.73
CA THR A 51 0.89 -19.95 -36.01
C THR A 51 0.43 -18.72 -36.79
N LYS A 52 1.08 -17.58 -36.50
CA LYS A 52 1.65 -16.68 -37.52
C LYS A 52 0.73 -16.13 -38.63
N GLU A 53 0.03 -15.02 -38.39
CA GLU A 53 -0.36 -14.05 -39.45
C GLU A 53 -0.29 -12.61 -38.88
N LYS A 54 0.77 -11.85 -39.18
CA LYS A 54 0.98 -10.96 -40.34
C LYS A 54 0.29 -9.59 -40.18
N SER A 55 1.16 -8.60 -39.95
CA SER A 55 1.01 -7.14 -40.06
C SER A 55 -0.04 -6.63 -41.06
N ILE A 56 -0.92 -5.73 -40.62
CA ILE A 56 -1.42 -4.58 -41.42
C ILE A 56 -1.62 -3.39 -40.48
N PHE A 57 -0.91 -2.30 -40.80
CA PHE A 57 -1.05 -0.94 -40.28
C PHE A 57 -2.12 -0.20 -41.12
N ASP A 58 -2.69 0.88 -40.57
CA ASP A 58 -3.69 1.82 -41.13
C ASP A 58 -5.16 1.36 -41.19
N GLU A 59 -6.18 2.21 -40.97
CA GLU A 59 -6.35 3.55 -40.41
C GLU A 59 -7.88 3.73 -40.28
N SER A 60 -8.31 4.58 -39.35
CA SER A 60 -9.49 5.44 -39.48
C SER A 60 -10.91 4.87 -39.19
N SER A 61 -11.43 5.43 -38.08
CA SER A 61 -12.77 6.03 -37.92
C SER A 61 -14.04 5.17 -37.96
N LYS A 62 -14.61 4.94 -36.77
CA LYS A 62 -15.96 5.46 -36.48
C LYS A 62 -16.25 5.56 -34.99
N SER A 63 -16.49 6.80 -34.58
CA SER A 63 -17.09 7.22 -33.32
C SER A 63 -18.49 6.63 -33.14
N THR A 64 -18.74 6.01 -31.99
CA THR A 64 -20.06 5.99 -31.35
C THR A 64 -19.89 6.35 -29.88
N SER A 65 -20.06 7.65 -29.63
CA SER A 65 -20.38 8.20 -28.31
C SER A 65 -21.67 7.57 -27.81
N LEU A 66 -21.58 6.83 -26.70
CA LEU A 66 -22.74 6.53 -25.85
C LEU A 66 -22.40 7.00 -24.44
N SER A 67 -22.99 8.15 -24.11
CA SER A 67 -23.00 8.76 -22.80
C SER A 67 -23.68 7.85 -21.78
N SER A 68 -22.91 7.34 -20.81
CA SER A 68 -23.44 6.95 -19.50
C SER A 68 -22.80 7.82 -18.42
N SER A 69 -23.38 9.00 -18.23
CA SER A 69 -23.22 9.75 -16.98
C SER A 69 -23.97 8.99 -15.88
N PHE A 70 -23.43 8.99 -14.66
CA PHE A 70 -23.78 8.17 -13.48
C PHE A 70 -23.02 6.82 -13.36
N GLY A 71 -21.72 6.93 -13.08
CA GLY A 71 -20.92 5.90 -12.43
C GLY A 71 -19.88 6.57 -11.51
N PRO A 72 -19.52 5.98 -10.36
CA PRO A 72 -18.52 6.57 -9.47
C PRO A 72 -17.19 6.72 -10.24
N ALA A 73 -16.52 7.85 -10.04
CA ALA A 73 -15.27 8.20 -10.71
C ALA A 73 -14.34 6.98 -10.78
N LEU A 74 -13.90 6.66 -12.00
CA LEU A 74 -12.93 5.61 -12.29
C LEU A 74 -11.80 5.70 -11.25
N SER A 75 -11.70 4.64 -10.44
CA SER A 75 -10.67 4.49 -9.42
C SER A 75 -9.31 4.59 -10.10
N GLN A 76 -8.70 5.77 -10.01
CA GLN A 76 -7.29 5.95 -10.32
C GLN A 76 -6.52 4.91 -9.50
N ARG A 77 -5.64 4.16 -10.16
CA ARG A 77 -4.74 3.25 -9.46
C ARG A 77 -3.85 4.08 -8.55
N ALA A 78 -3.53 3.56 -7.37
CA ALA A 78 -2.70 4.25 -6.38
C ALA A 78 -1.31 4.66 -6.90
N THR A 79 -0.88 4.09 -8.04
CA THR A 79 0.36 4.40 -8.76
C THR A 79 0.32 5.71 -9.55
N ASP A 80 -0.84 6.20 -9.94
CA ASP A 80 -0.92 7.28 -10.94
C ASP A 80 -0.77 8.69 -10.30
N ARG A 81 -0.76 8.78 -8.97
CA ARG A 81 -0.55 10.05 -8.22
C ARG A 81 0.93 10.37 -7.93
N MET A 82 1.87 9.51 -8.32
CA MET A 82 3.29 9.62 -7.92
C MET A 82 3.97 10.92 -8.40
N ALA A 83 3.42 11.63 -9.39
CA ALA A 83 4.03 12.83 -9.95
C ALA A 83 3.91 14.10 -9.07
N ALA A 84 3.07 14.13 -8.03
CA ALA A 84 2.81 15.36 -7.27
C ALA A 84 3.62 15.50 -5.96
N GLN A 85 4.39 14.48 -5.57
CA GLN A 85 5.10 14.41 -4.29
C GLN A 85 6.63 14.44 -4.46
N GLU A 86 7.16 15.25 -5.37
CA GLU A 86 8.61 15.52 -5.45
C GLU A 86 9.06 16.49 -4.35
N ALA A 87 8.83 16.13 -3.09
CA ALA A 87 9.39 16.83 -1.95
C ALA A 87 10.81 16.32 -1.69
N ASN A 88 11.82 16.82 -2.44
CA ASN A 88 13.26 16.71 -2.13
C ASN A 88 13.71 15.37 -1.50
N LEU A 89 13.29 14.24 -2.07
CA LEU A 89 13.63 12.92 -1.53
C LEU A 89 15.01 12.53 -2.05
N ASN A 90 16.01 12.49 -1.17
CA ASN A 90 17.32 11.95 -1.53
C ASN A 90 17.19 10.46 -1.89
N PRO A 91 17.46 10.05 -3.15
CA PRO A 91 17.24 8.68 -3.61
C PRO A 91 18.17 7.66 -2.95
N ASN A 92 19.28 8.10 -2.35
CA ASN A 92 20.23 7.22 -1.65
C ASN A 92 19.79 6.89 -0.22
N SER A 93 18.88 7.68 0.36
CA SER A 93 18.34 7.44 1.70
C SER A 93 17.42 6.21 1.70
N PRO A 94 17.44 5.34 2.74
CA PRO A 94 16.51 4.22 2.86
C PRO A 94 15.04 4.63 2.71
N TRP A 95 14.66 5.79 3.23
CA TRP A 95 13.32 6.36 3.03
C TRP A 95 13.04 6.70 1.56
N GLY A 96 13.99 7.35 0.88
CA GLY A 96 13.83 7.74 -0.53
C GLY A 96 13.66 6.51 -1.44
N ARG A 97 14.42 5.44 -1.19
CA ARG A 97 14.26 4.16 -1.91
C ARG A 97 12.91 3.49 -1.70
N MET A 98 12.31 3.67 -0.52
CA MET A 98 10.99 3.10 -0.22
C MET A 98 9.87 3.96 -0.80
N ALA A 99 9.97 5.28 -0.65
CA ALA A 99 9.00 6.24 -1.17
C ALA A 99 8.95 6.29 -2.71
N SER A 100 10.01 5.84 -3.39
CA SER A 100 9.98 5.67 -4.86
C SER A 100 9.26 4.40 -5.32
N LYS A 101 9.11 3.39 -4.46
CA LYS A 101 8.46 2.11 -4.77
C LYS A 101 7.05 1.99 -4.22
N PHE A 102 6.79 2.65 -3.09
CA PHE A 102 5.54 2.55 -2.34
C PHE A 102 5.00 3.94 -2.01
N SER A 103 3.68 4.06 -1.87
CA SER A 103 3.08 5.31 -1.45
C SER A 103 3.48 5.68 -0.01
N ILE A 104 3.63 6.98 0.24
CA ILE A 104 3.94 7.51 1.58
C ILE A 104 2.86 7.09 2.58
N GLU A 105 1.59 7.09 2.18
CA GLU A 105 0.48 6.63 2.99
C GLU A 105 0.65 5.18 3.46
N PHE A 106 1.05 4.27 2.55
CA PHE A 106 1.29 2.88 2.88
C PHE A 106 2.44 2.74 3.87
N LEU A 107 3.56 3.42 3.62
CA LEU A 107 4.74 3.40 4.50
C LEU A 107 4.40 3.92 5.90
N LEU A 108 3.63 5.00 6.01
CA LEU A 108 3.17 5.53 7.28
C LEU A 108 2.31 4.52 8.04
N ARG A 109 1.37 3.85 7.36
CA ARG A 109 0.54 2.81 8.00
C ARG A 109 1.37 1.63 8.51
N VAL A 110 2.41 1.23 7.77
CA VAL A 110 3.34 0.16 8.20
C VAL A 110 4.07 0.57 9.48
N HIS A 111 4.70 1.75 9.51
CA HIS A 111 5.42 2.24 10.69
C HIS A 111 4.50 2.39 11.92
N LEU A 112 3.28 2.91 11.72
CA LEU A 112 2.31 3.05 12.80
C LEU A 112 1.86 1.69 13.35
N ARG A 113 1.65 0.68 12.49
CA ARG A 113 1.28 -0.67 12.93
C ARG A 113 2.39 -1.37 13.70
N LYS A 114 3.65 -1.08 13.38
CA LYS A 114 4.83 -1.58 14.08
C LYS A 114 5.19 -0.77 15.34
N CYS A 115 4.41 0.25 15.68
CA CYS A 115 4.71 1.19 16.77
C CYS A 115 6.09 1.88 16.64
N GLU A 116 6.56 2.09 15.40
CA GLU A 116 7.84 2.78 15.13
C GLU A 116 7.66 4.30 15.16
N PHE A 117 7.14 4.84 16.28
CA PHE A 117 6.74 6.24 16.40
C PHE A 117 7.91 7.21 16.23
N GLU A 118 9.11 6.86 16.70
CA GLU A 118 10.30 7.71 16.52
C GLU A 118 10.72 7.85 15.06
N THR A 119 10.52 6.82 14.24
CA THR A 119 10.75 6.93 12.80
C THR A 119 9.78 7.94 12.20
N VAL A 120 8.49 7.86 12.55
CA VAL A 120 7.47 8.82 12.09
C VAL A 120 7.79 10.24 12.58
N ARG A 121 8.23 10.41 13.83
CA ARG A 121 8.66 11.69 14.39
C ARG A 121 9.78 12.31 13.53
N LYS A 122 10.83 11.53 13.23
CA LYS A 122 11.96 11.96 12.38
C LYS A 122 11.53 12.35 10.97
N LEU A 123 10.56 11.63 10.39
CA LEU A 123 10.03 11.93 9.07
C LEU A 123 9.26 13.26 9.04
N ILE A 124 8.49 13.55 10.08
CA ILE A 124 7.77 14.83 10.23
C ILE A 124 8.74 15.99 10.48
N THR A 125 9.74 15.81 11.37
CA THR A 125 10.69 16.88 11.69
C THR A 125 11.64 17.20 10.54
N SER A 126 12.08 16.19 9.79
CA SER A 126 12.89 16.36 8.58
C SER A 126 12.12 16.93 7.38
N GLY A 127 10.80 17.08 7.48
CA GLY A 127 9.97 17.64 6.41
C GLY A 127 9.68 16.67 5.26
N LYS A 128 10.10 15.40 5.36
CA LYS A 128 9.79 14.35 4.38
C LYS A 128 8.29 14.01 4.34
N VAL A 129 7.59 14.27 5.46
CA VAL A 129 6.13 14.13 5.58
C VAL A 129 5.58 15.47 6.08
N ALA A 130 5.28 16.36 5.13
CA ALA A 130 4.76 17.70 5.40
C ALA A 130 3.32 17.91 4.90
N ASP A 131 2.82 17.02 4.03
CA ASP A 131 1.52 17.19 3.40
C ASP A 131 0.37 17.08 4.41
N GLU A 132 -0.64 17.92 4.19
CA GLU A 132 -1.83 17.96 5.05
C GLU A 132 -2.52 16.60 5.17
N VAL A 133 -2.66 15.89 4.04
CA VAL A 133 -3.30 14.57 3.98
C VAL A 133 -2.55 13.55 4.85
N ASN A 134 -1.21 13.54 4.76
CA ASN A 134 -0.37 12.61 5.50
C ASN A 134 -0.34 12.95 7.00
N LEU A 135 -0.26 14.23 7.35
CA LEU A 135 -0.32 14.67 8.75
C LEU A 135 -1.67 14.34 9.41
N ARG A 136 -2.77 14.47 8.65
CA ARG A 136 -4.12 14.09 9.08
C ARG A 136 -4.23 12.58 9.31
N LEU A 137 -3.70 11.77 8.40
CA LEU A 137 -3.64 10.30 8.54
C LEU A 137 -2.94 9.89 9.84
N ILE A 138 -1.78 10.48 10.13
CA ILE A 138 -0.99 10.18 11.33
C ILE A 138 -1.81 10.52 12.58
N ARG A 139 -2.37 11.73 12.66
CA ARG A 139 -3.19 12.17 13.79
C ARG A 139 -4.38 11.23 14.04
N ASP A 140 -5.14 10.91 13.00
CA ASP A 140 -6.37 10.12 13.12
C ASP A 140 -6.06 8.66 13.48
N SER A 141 -4.93 8.13 13.00
CA SER A 141 -4.45 6.80 13.36
C SER A 141 -4.04 6.73 14.83
N LEU A 142 -3.28 7.73 15.31
CA LEU A 142 -2.87 7.80 16.71
C LEU A 142 -4.08 7.96 17.65
N LEU A 143 -5.07 8.77 17.29
CA LEU A 143 -6.32 8.88 18.06
C LEU A 143 -7.08 7.55 18.17
N LYS A 144 -7.10 6.75 17.09
CA LYS A 144 -7.72 5.41 17.12
C LYS A 144 -6.93 4.46 18.00
N MET A 145 -5.60 4.51 17.90
CA MET A 145 -4.71 3.70 18.74
C MET A 145 -4.88 4.05 20.22
N GLU A 146 -4.94 5.33 20.58
CA GLU A 146 -5.17 5.79 21.97
C GLU A 146 -6.47 5.23 22.57
N LYS A 147 -7.56 5.18 21.79
CA LYS A 147 -8.84 4.62 22.24
C LYS A 147 -8.79 3.11 22.48
N ASN A 148 -7.85 2.41 21.85
CA ASN A 148 -7.74 0.96 21.91
C ASN A 148 -6.71 0.46 22.93
N ILE A 149 -6.12 1.34 23.73
CA ILE A 149 -5.07 0.97 24.71
C ILE A 149 -5.57 -0.05 25.74
N ASN A 150 -6.84 -0.02 26.12
CA ASN A 150 -7.41 -0.98 27.05
C ASN A 150 -7.52 -2.41 26.47
N VAL A 151 -7.43 -2.54 25.13
CA VAL A 151 -7.51 -3.82 24.43
C VAL A 151 -6.12 -4.42 24.21
N ASP A 152 -5.10 -3.57 23.98
CA ASP A 152 -3.73 -4.00 23.74
C ASP A 152 -2.77 -3.42 24.79
N LYS A 153 -2.30 -4.28 25.70
CA LYS A 153 -1.38 -3.89 26.78
C LYS A 153 -0.01 -3.44 26.25
N VAL A 154 0.40 -3.89 25.06
CA VAL A 154 1.67 -3.44 24.44
C VAL A 154 1.53 -1.98 24.03
N LEU A 155 0.34 -1.55 23.62
CA LEU A 155 0.11 -0.16 23.24
C LEU A 155 0.19 0.80 24.42
N ALA A 156 -0.13 0.32 25.63
CA ALA A 156 -0.04 1.10 26.86
C ALA A 156 1.39 1.58 27.15
N SER A 157 2.43 0.81 26.79
CA SER A 157 3.82 1.23 27.00
C SER A 157 4.24 2.40 26.09
N TYR A 158 3.53 2.62 24.98
CA TYR A 158 3.81 3.68 24.02
C TYR A 158 2.87 4.88 24.14
N LEU A 159 2.02 4.95 25.16
CA LEU A 159 1.00 5.99 25.32
C LEU A 159 1.60 7.41 25.24
N GLU A 160 2.70 7.65 25.94
CA GLU A 160 3.35 8.96 25.95
C GLU A 160 3.89 9.34 24.57
N GLU A 161 4.59 8.40 23.90
CA GLU A 161 5.11 8.60 22.54
C GLU A 161 3.99 8.91 21.54
N MET A 162 2.84 8.23 21.67
CA MET A 162 1.66 8.45 20.83
C MET A 162 1.07 9.85 21.04
N ILE A 163 0.91 10.29 22.29
CA ILE A 163 0.40 11.63 22.63
C ILE A 163 1.36 12.70 22.08
N GLU A 164 2.66 12.53 22.27
CA GLU A 164 3.66 13.48 21.78
C GLU A 164 3.66 13.58 20.26
N LEU A 165 3.64 12.44 19.57
CA LEU A 165 3.63 12.39 18.11
C LEU A 165 2.34 13.00 17.56
N ARG A 166 1.19 12.75 18.20
CA ARG A 166 -0.09 13.37 17.84
C ARG A 166 -0.03 14.89 18.00
N ARG A 167 0.54 15.37 19.10
CA ARG A 167 0.70 16.81 19.34
C ARG A 167 1.63 17.47 18.31
N LEU A 168 2.71 16.78 17.94
CA LEU A 168 3.62 17.22 16.88
C LEU A 168 2.90 17.30 15.53
N ALA A 169 2.19 16.24 15.14
CA ALA A 169 1.42 16.18 13.90
C ALA A 169 0.36 17.29 13.85
N GLN A 170 -0.39 17.52 14.93
CA GLN A 170 -1.39 18.58 15.01
C GLN A 170 -0.75 19.98 14.91
N ARG A 171 0.40 20.22 15.55
CA ARG A 171 1.11 21.50 15.44
C ARG A 171 1.54 21.77 14.01
N LYS A 172 2.08 20.75 13.32
CA LYS A 172 2.49 20.86 11.91
C LYS A 172 1.29 21.05 10.99
N LEU A 173 0.19 20.34 11.24
CA LEU A 173 -1.06 20.50 10.49
C LEU A 173 -1.57 21.94 10.60
N ASN A 174 -1.62 22.50 11.81
CA ASN A 174 -2.03 23.89 12.05
C ASN A 174 -1.10 24.90 11.36
N ALA A 175 0.19 24.59 11.22
CA ALA A 175 1.13 25.45 10.51
C ALA A 175 0.90 25.44 8.99
N VAL A 176 0.46 24.30 8.43
CA VAL A 176 0.12 24.15 7.00
C VAL A 176 -1.24 24.76 6.69
N SER A 177 -2.22 24.62 7.60
CA SER A 177 -3.58 25.15 7.40
C SER A 177 -3.70 26.67 7.57
N LYS A 178 -2.73 27.35 8.18
CA LYS A 178 -2.72 28.82 8.24
C LYS A 178 -2.35 29.36 6.85
N PRO A 179 -3.22 30.13 6.18
CA PRO A 179 -2.83 30.81 4.95
C PRO A 179 -1.65 31.74 5.28
N LYS A 180 -0.59 31.68 4.47
CA LYS A 180 0.48 32.68 4.53
C LYS A 180 -0.14 34.00 4.10
N ILE A 181 -0.53 34.82 5.08
CA ILE A 181 -0.90 36.21 4.86
C ILE A 181 0.41 36.91 4.50
N PHE A 182 0.61 37.18 3.22
CA PHE A 182 1.61 38.11 2.71
C PHE A 182 0.90 39.38 2.26
#